data_AF-E9J818-F1
#
_entry.id   AF-E9J818-F1
#
_cell.length_a   1.000
_cell.length_b   1.000
_cell.length_c   1.000
_cell.angle_alpha   90.00
_cell.angle_beta   90.00
_cell.angle_gamma   90.00
#
_symmetry.space_group_name_H-M   'P 1'
#
loop_
_entity.id
_entity.type
_entity.pdbx_description
1 polymer ?
#
loop_
_entity_poly.entity_id
_entity_poly.type
_entity_poly.pdbx_seq_one_letter_code
_entity_poly.pdbx_strand_id
1 'polypeptide(L)'
;MATTKAQLNSGHAHDETHSRGSTIDAFFAGTMILLTGATGFLGKALLEKLLRSCPVAAIFVLIRPKKQKSIEQRFEELLNSPVCIHIRVLHCI
;
A
#
# COMPACT_ATOMS: atom_id res chain seq x y z
N MET A 1 -10.21 62.35 3.54
CA MET A 1 -8.97 62.44 2.75
C MET A 1 -7.82 61.99 3.65
N ALA A 2 -7.40 60.73 3.50
CA ALA A 2 -6.11 60.17 3.92
C ALA A 2 -6.21 58.65 3.73
N THR A 3 -5.54 58.16 2.68
CA THR A 3 -5.31 56.74 2.43
C THR A 3 -4.03 56.34 3.17
N THR A 4 -4.11 55.29 3.99
CA THR A 4 -2.91 54.71 4.61
C THR A 4 -2.77 53.26 4.18
N LYS A 5 -1.52 52.92 3.87
CA LYS A 5 -1.10 51.90 2.92
C LYS A 5 -1.14 50.46 3.45
N ALA A 6 -1.15 49.55 2.49
CA ALA A 6 -0.73 48.17 2.62
C ALA A 6 0.64 48.04 3.33
N GLN A 7 0.69 47.20 4.35
CA GLN A 7 1.80 46.29 4.59
C GLN A 7 1.25 44.96 5.10
N LEU A 8 1.67 43.89 4.41
CA LEU A 8 1.55 42.51 4.84
C LEU A 8 2.35 42.30 6.13
N ASN A 9 1.74 41.64 7.12
CA ASN A 9 2.42 40.61 7.89
C ASN A 9 1.38 39.75 8.63
N SER A 10 1.04 38.62 8.04
CA SER A 10 0.44 37.52 8.78
C SER A 10 1.41 36.35 8.71
N GLY A 11 2.42 36.40 9.58
CA GLY A 11 3.13 35.19 10.00
C GLY A 11 2.23 34.40 10.92
N HIS A 12 1.48 33.44 10.37
CA HIS A 12 0.94 32.32 11.14
C HIS A 12 1.32 31.04 10.42
N ALA A 13 2.13 30.24 11.11
CA ALA A 13 2.46 28.89 10.74
C ALA A 13 1.18 28.07 10.60
N HIS A 14 0.96 27.48 9.42
CA HIS A 14 0.23 26.23 9.27
C HIS A 14 0.94 25.44 8.17
N ASP A 15 1.50 24.32 8.59
CA ASP A 15 2.15 23.29 7.80
C ASP A 15 1.12 22.65 6.88
N GLU A 16 1.10 23.07 5.60
CA GLU A 16 0.31 22.43 4.56
C GLU A 16 1.27 21.62 3.68
N THR A 17 1.91 20.62 4.29
CA THR A 17 2.55 19.53 3.56
C THR A 17 1.45 18.70 2.91
N HIS A 18 0.94 19.16 1.77
CA HIS A 18 0.00 18.42 0.95
C HIS A 18 0.76 17.25 0.31
N SER A 19 0.90 16.17 1.07
CA SER A 19 1.37 14.88 0.57
C SER A 19 0.41 14.48 -0.55
N ARG A 20 0.90 14.52 -1.80
CA ARG A 20 0.14 14.12 -2.98
C ARG A 20 -0.02 12.59 -3.00
N GLY A 21 -0.75 12.05 -2.04
CA GLY A 21 -1.27 10.70 -2.13
C GLY A 21 -2.32 10.67 -3.25
N SER A 22 -2.28 9.64 -4.09
CA SER A 22 -3.38 9.42 -5.03
C SER A 22 -4.69 9.17 -4.26
N THR A 23 -5.85 9.42 -4.87
CA THR A 23 -7.15 9.09 -4.24
C THR A 23 -7.22 7.63 -3.77
N ILE A 24 -6.49 6.75 -4.45
CA ILE A 24 -6.35 5.33 -4.12
C ILE A 24 -5.54 5.13 -2.83
N ASP A 25 -4.49 5.92 -2.61
CA ASP A 25 -3.65 5.82 -1.41
C ASP A 25 -4.46 6.22 -0.16
N ALA A 26 -5.25 7.29 -0.27
CA ALA A 26 -6.16 7.72 0.79
C ALA A 26 -7.26 6.68 1.06
N PHE A 27 -7.78 6.05 0.01
CA PHE A 27 -8.83 5.02 0.13
C PHE A 27 -8.33 3.77 0.87
N PHE A 28 -7.10 3.33 0.61
CA PHE A 28 -6.54 2.14 1.24
C PHE A 28 -5.80 2.43 2.56
N ALA A 29 -5.71 3.70 2.98
CA ALA A 29 -5.05 4.09 4.20
C ALA A 29 -5.66 3.40 5.44
N GLY A 30 -4.83 2.68 6.20
CA GLY A 30 -5.24 1.97 7.41
C GLY A 30 -6.17 0.77 7.18
N THR A 31 -6.42 0.38 5.92
CA THR A 31 -7.31 -0.73 5.60
C THR A 31 -6.66 -2.09 5.81
N MET A 32 -7.47 -3.10 6.11
CA MET A 32 -7.07 -4.51 6.11
C MET A 32 -7.63 -5.20 4.88
N ILE A 33 -6.77 -5.82 4.07
CA ILE A 33 -7.14 -6.42 2.79
C ILE A 33 -7.01 -7.94 2.86
N LEU A 34 -8.06 -8.67 2.52
CA LEU A 34 -7.97 -10.11 2.22
C LEU A 34 -7.80 -10.32 0.72
N LEU A 35 -6.61 -10.72 0.30
CA LEU A 35 -6.26 -10.98 -1.09
C LEU A 35 -6.39 -12.47 -1.40
N THR A 36 -7.27 -12.80 -2.34
CA THR A 36 -7.39 -14.14 -2.91
C THR A 36 -6.65 -14.21 -4.25
N GLY A 37 -6.21 -15.42 -4.64
CA GLY A 37 -5.53 -15.60 -5.92
C GLY A 37 -4.12 -14.96 -6.00
N ALA A 38 -3.52 -14.58 -4.87
CA ALA A 38 -2.22 -13.91 -4.82
C ALA A 38 -1.08 -14.69 -5.49
N THR A 39 -1.17 -16.03 -5.55
CA THR A 39 -0.17 -16.88 -6.23
C THR A 39 -0.25 -16.83 -7.77
N GLY A 40 -1.31 -16.27 -8.34
CA GLY A 40 -1.45 -16.08 -9.79
C GLY A 40 -0.67 -14.87 -10.29
N PHE A 41 -0.48 -14.75 -11.61
CA PHE A 41 0.31 -13.68 -12.23
C PHE A 41 -0.14 -12.27 -11.80
N LEU A 42 -1.42 -11.95 -11.98
CA LEU A 42 -1.98 -10.65 -11.59
C LEU A 42 -1.98 -10.46 -10.07
N GLY A 43 -2.27 -11.51 -9.31
CA GLY A 43 -2.31 -11.44 -7.85
C GLY A 43 -0.97 -11.03 -7.25
N LYS A 44 0.13 -11.51 -7.82
CA LYS A 44 1.50 -11.12 -7.43
C LYS A 44 1.78 -9.64 -7.69
N ALA A 45 1.39 -9.14 -8.87
CA ALA A 45 1.56 -7.73 -9.22
C ALA A 45 0.67 -6.81 -8.37
N LEU A 46 -0.57 -7.23 -8.08
CA LEU A 46 -1.47 -6.48 -7.21
C LEU A 46 -0.93 -6.42 -5.78
N LEU A 47 -0.43 -7.54 -5.25
CA LEU A 47 0.21 -7.59 -3.94
C LEU A 47 1.41 -6.63 -3.86
N GLU A 48 2.29 -6.63 -4.86
CA GLU A 48 3.40 -5.67 -4.95
C GLU A 48 2.90 -4.22 -4.96
N LYS A 49 1.87 -3.94 -5.77
CA LYS A 49 1.35 -2.59 -5.92
C LYS A 49 0.75 -2.06 -4.62
N LEU A 50 -0.02 -2.88 -3.92
CA LEU A 50 -0.61 -2.55 -2.62
C LEU A 50 0.48 -2.30 -1.58
N LEU A 51 1.50 -3.17 -1.52
CA LEU A 51 2.61 -3.00 -0.58
C LEU A 51 3.48 -1.77 -0.86
N ARG A 52 3.64 -1.38 -2.13
CA ARG A 52 4.51 -0.26 -2.52
C ARG A 52 3.81 1.11 -2.48
N SER A 53 2.55 1.16 -2.89
CA SER A 53 1.86 2.43 -3.14
C SER A 53 0.79 2.77 -2.11
N CYS A 54 0.27 1.79 -1.36
CA CYS A 54 -0.89 2.00 -0.52
C CYS A 54 -0.52 1.85 0.97
N PRO A 55 -0.85 2.83 1.83
CA PRO A 55 -0.59 2.77 3.27
C PRO A 55 -1.60 1.86 3.98
N VAL A 56 -1.62 0.56 3.62
CA VAL A 56 -2.49 -0.45 4.22
C VAL A 56 -1.99 -0.87 5.61
N ALA A 57 -2.90 -1.23 6.51
CA ALA A 57 -2.54 -1.73 7.84
C ALA A 57 -2.06 -3.20 7.78
N ALA A 58 -2.77 -4.04 7.01
CA ALA A 58 -2.41 -5.44 6.83
C ALA A 58 -2.95 -5.98 5.50
N ILE A 59 -2.21 -6.92 4.90
CA ILE A 59 -2.69 -7.75 3.79
C ILE A 59 -2.64 -9.20 4.24
N PHE A 60 -3.79 -9.85 4.19
CA PHE A 60 -3.95 -11.28 4.42
C PHE A 60 -4.06 -11.99 3.08
N VAL A 61 -3.33 -13.09 2.90
CA VAL A 61 -3.34 -13.83 1.64
C VAL A 61 -3.91 -15.22 1.87
N LEU A 62 -4.98 -15.55 1.15
CA LEU A 62 -5.56 -16.88 1.15
C LEU A 62 -4.87 -17.75 0.09
N ILE A 63 -4.14 -18.77 0.54
CA ILE A 63 -3.47 -19.74 -0.32
C ILE A 63 -4.24 -21.06 -0.30
N ARG A 64 -4.72 -21.49 -1.47
CA ARG A 64 -5.34 -22.81 -1.61
C ARG A 64 -4.27 -23.90 -1.75
N PRO A 65 -4.44 -25.06 -1.08
CA PRO A 65 -3.58 -26.21 -1.29
C PRO A 65 -3.66 -26.70 -2.74
N LYS A 66 -2.58 -27.31 -3.24
CA LYS A 66 -2.51 -27.94 -4.56
C LYS A 66 -1.98 -29.36 -4.40
N LYS A 67 -2.49 -30.33 -5.17
CA LYS A 67 -1.86 -31.66 -5.24
C LYS A 67 -0.37 -31.47 -5.54
N GLN A 68 0.49 -32.03 -4.68
CA GLN A 68 1.96 -31.99 -4.75
C GLN A 68 2.68 -30.71 -4.29
N LYS A 69 2.00 -29.70 -3.75
CA LYS A 69 2.69 -28.58 -3.09
C LYS A 69 2.05 -28.23 -1.76
N SER A 70 2.88 -28.11 -0.72
CA SER A 70 2.44 -27.61 0.57
C SER A 70 2.07 -26.12 0.49
N ILE A 71 1.34 -25.63 1.49
CA ILE A 71 0.95 -24.21 1.53
C ILE A 71 2.19 -23.34 1.70
N GLU A 72 3.15 -23.79 2.51
CA GLU A 72 4.43 -23.14 2.80
C GLU A 72 5.27 -23.03 1.52
N GLN A 73 5.36 -24.10 0.72
CA GLN A 73 6.06 -24.05 -0.57
C GLN A 73 5.41 -23.03 -1.52
N ARG A 74 4.08 -22.95 -1.54
CA ARG A 74 3.37 -21.96 -2.37
C ARG A 74 3.55 -20.54 -1.86
N PHE A 75 3.69 -20.37 -0.55
CA PHE A 75 3.99 -19.11 0.10
C PHE A 75 5.41 -18.66 -0.23
N GLU A 76 6.40 -19.55 -0.14
CA GLU A 76 7.77 -19.27 -0.58
C GLU A 76 7.85 -18.92 -2.06
N GLU A 77 7.13 -19.64 -2.94
CA GLU A 77 7.04 -19.30 -4.38
C GLU A 77 6.38 -17.95 -4.67
N LEU A 78 5.52 -17.48 -3.75
CA LEU A 78 4.91 -16.16 -3.82
C LEU A 78 5.94 -15.09 -3.45
N LEU A 79 6.67 -15.28 -2.35
CA LEU A 79 7.69 -14.35 -1.86
C LEU A 79 8.92 -14.28 -2.78
N ASN A 80 9.38 -15.42 -3.29
CA ASN A 80 10.54 -15.54 -4.18
C ASN A 80 10.23 -15.23 -5.66
N SER A 81 9.00 -14.79 -5.94
CA SER A 81 8.63 -14.36 -7.28
C SER A 81 9.47 -13.16 -7.72
N PRO A 82 9.97 -13.12 -8.97
CA PRO A 82 10.67 -11.94 -9.50
C PRO A 82 9.77 -10.69 -9.58
N VAL A 83 8.45 -10.86 -9.45
CA VAL A 83 7.46 -9.76 -9.35
C VAL A 83 7.35 -9.23 -7.91
N CYS A 84 7.84 -9.95 -6.89
CA CYS A 84 7.64 -9.67 -5.47
C CYS A 84 8.96 -9.29 -4.74
N ILE A 85 9.86 -8.60 -5.43
CA ILE A 85 11.24 -8.29 -5.02
C ILE A 85 11.39 -7.44 -3.73
N HIS A 86 10.30 -6.94 -3.14
CA HIS A 86 10.34 -6.07 -1.96
C HIS A 86 9.16 -6.29 -0.99
N ILE A 87 8.89 -7.52 -0.57
CA ILE A 87 7.86 -7.79 0.46
C ILE A 87 8.52 -7.72 1.84
N ARG A 88 8.01 -6.85 2.73
CA ARG A 88 8.61 -6.66 4.06
C ARG A 88 8.02 -7.50 5.19
N VAL A 89 6.73 -7.84 5.21
CA VAL A 89 6.16 -8.87 6.09
C VAL A 89 4.80 -9.28 5.50
N LEU A 90 4.53 -10.59 5.38
CA LEU A 90 3.22 -11.12 4.96
C LEU A 90 2.79 -12.23 5.91
N HIS A 91 1.54 -12.23 6.35
CA HIS A 91 0.97 -13.30 7.16
C HIS A 91 0.03 -14.15 6.28
N CYS A 92 0.29 -15.45 6.20
CA CYS A 92 -0.57 -16.41 5.51
C CYS A 92 -1.67 -16.88 6.47
N ILE A 93 -2.93 -16.93 6.00
CA ILE A 93 -4.07 -17.51 6.73
C ILE A 93 -4.62 -18.68 5.93
#